data_AF-A0A2N0FVY7-F1
#
_entry.id   AF-A0A2N0FVY7-F1
#
_cell.length_a   1.000
_cell.length_b   1.000
_cell.length_c   1.000
_cell.angle_alpha   90.00
_cell.angle_beta   90.00
_cell.angle_gamma   90.00
#
_symmetry.space_group_name_H-M   'P 1'
#
loop_
_entity.id
_entity.type
_entity.pdbx_description
1 polymer ?
#
loop_
_entity_poly.entity_id
_entity_poly.type
_entity_poly.pdbx_seq_one_letter_code
_entity_poly.pdbx_strand_id
1 'polypeptide(L)'
;MNRFATIKTYMFPYEAAIDRARLEAHGMECFTRDEMTIQVHNFYSQALGGVKLQVRANDFEKAAEILGESVDLELETIRDDYFESSIKCPNCMSGNVTVLRINRIWSLVVLMLVALPIPFRMRKVHCYNCQSQFKIK
;
A
#
# COMPACT_ATOMS: atom_id res chain seq x y z
N MET A 1 9.92 35.12 0.33
CA MET A 1 9.84 33.79 -0.33
C MET A 1 8.84 32.96 0.46
N ASN A 2 7.63 32.71 -0.06
CA ASN A 2 6.64 31.89 0.65
C ASN A 2 7.05 30.42 0.57
N ARG A 3 7.68 29.93 1.65
CA ARG A 3 8.14 28.55 1.76
C ARG A 3 6.98 27.71 2.30
N PHE A 4 6.53 26.75 1.51
CA PHE A 4 5.52 25.77 1.92
C PHE A 4 6.23 24.50 2.42
N ALA A 5 5.64 23.86 3.42
CA ALA A 5 6.10 22.59 3.97
C ALA A 5 4.97 21.56 3.82
N THR A 6 5.32 20.33 3.44
CA THR A 6 4.38 19.22 3.34
C THR A 6 4.23 18.57 4.71
N ILE A 7 3.01 18.51 5.23
CA ILE A 7 2.69 17.86 6.52
C ILE A 7 2.56 16.36 6.30
N LYS A 8 1.65 15.99 5.39
CA LYS A 8 1.26 14.61 5.14
C LYS A 8 1.02 14.37 3.66
N THR A 9 1.18 13.11 3.27
CA THR A 9 0.96 12.67 1.90
C THR A 9 -0.04 11.52 1.89
N TYR A 10 -1.01 11.58 1.00
CA TYR A 10 -2.14 10.66 0.96
C TYR A 10 -2.18 9.91 -0.37
N MET A 11 -2.55 8.63 -0.34
CA MET A 11 -2.74 7.85 -1.56
C MET A 11 -4.00 8.32 -2.31
N PHE A 12 -5.04 8.69 -1.57
CA PHE A 12 -6.34 9.04 -2.11
C PHE A 12 -6.74 10.50 -1.83
N PRO A 13 -7.34 11.21 -2.81
CA PRO A 13 -7.76 12.61 -2.64
C PRO A 13 -8.75 12.85 -1.49
N TYR A 14 -9.66 11.89 -1.22
CA TYR A 14 -10.68 12.06 -0.19
C TYR A 14 -10.07 12.13 1.23
N GLU A 15 -8.95 11.44 1.46
CA GLU A 15 -8.26 11.43 2.75
C GLU A 15 -7.61 12.80 3.00
N ALA A 16 -6.95 13.34 1.98
CA ALA A 16 -6.40 14.68 2.01
C ALA A 16 -7.49 15.75 2.24
N ALA A 17 -8.68 15.57 1.65
CA ALA A 17 -9.78 16.51 1.81
C ALA A 17 -10.32 16.55 3.24
N ILE A 18 -10.34 15.42 3.95
CA ILE A 18 -10.80 15.35 5.37
C ILE A 18 -9.87 16.16 6.26
N ASP A 19 -8.56 15.93 6.16
CA ASP A 19 -7.58 16.61 6.99
C ASP A 19 -7.40 18.08 6.59
N ARG A 20 -7.55 18.41 5.30
CA ARG A 20 -7.66 19.79 4.84
C ARG A 20 -8.83 20.51 5.52
N ALA A 21 -10.02 19.91 5.53
CA ALA A 21 -11.20 20.49 6.15
C ALA A 21 -11.02 20.69 7.66
N ARG A 22 -10.30 19.79 8.35
CA ARG A 22 -9.92 19.97 9.76
C ARG A 22 -9.02 21.18 9.96
N LEU A 23 -7.95 21.31 9.16
CA LEU A 23 -7.05 22.46 9.26
C LEU A 23 -7.75 23.79 8.95
N GLU A 24 -8.60 23.81 7.92
CA GLU A 24 -9.41 24.99 7.54
C GLU A 24 -10.41 25.37 8.65
N ALA A 25 -11.00 24.39 9.35
CA ALA A 25 -11.89 24.64 10.49
C ALA A 25 -11.17 25.32 11.66
N HIS A 26 -9.85 25.15 11.77
CA HIS A 26 -8.99 25.85 12.74
C HIS A 26 -8.41 27.16 12.20
N GLY A 27 -8.86 27.63 11.03
CA GLY A 27 -8.45 28.90 10.43
C GLY A 27 -7.06 28.88 9.81
N MET A 28 -6.51 27.70 9.50
CA MET A 28 -5.21 27.58 8.83
C MET A 28 -5.35 27.58 7.32
N GLU A 29 -4.42 28.27 6.66
CA GLU A 29 -4.31 28.26 5.20
C GLU A 29 -3.47 27.04 4.77
N CYS A 30 -4.12 26.09 4.11
CA CYS A 30 -3.51 24.86 3.62
C CYS A 30 -3.82 24.64 2.12
N PHE A 31 -2.93 23.93 1.45
CA PHE A 31 -3.00 23.67 0.01
C PHE A 31 -2.69 22.21 -0.27
N THR A 32 -3.40 21.62 -1.21
CA THR A 32 -3.14 20.27 -1.70
C THR A 32 -2.39 20.33 -3.02
N ARG A 33 -1.29 19.60 -3.12
CA ARG A 33 -0.53 19.46 -4.37
C ARG A 33 -0.85 18.11 -5.01
N ASP A 34 -0.97 18.11 -6.33
CA ASP A 34 -1.21 16.93 -7.17
C ASP A 34 -2.62 16.30 -7.01
N GLU A 35 -3.53 16.90 -6.23
CA GLU A 35 -4.90 16.40 -5.97
C GLU A 35 -5.71 16.22 -7.25
N MET A 36 -5.81 17.27 -8.07
CA MET A 36 -6.64 17.24 -9.27
C MET A 36 -6.12 16.24 -10.31
N THR A 37 -4.80 16.10 -10.43
CA THR A 37 -4.18 15.13 -11.33
C THR A 37 -4.50 13.70 -10.89
N ILE A 38 -4.37 13.42 -9.59
CA ILE A 38 -4.67 12.09 -9.03
C ILE A 38 -6.17 11.80 -9.12
N GLN A 39 -7.03 12.79 -8.93
CA GLN A 39 -8.48 12.64 -9.05
C GLN A 39 -8.93 12.25 -10.47
N VAL A 40 -8.26 12.79 -11.50
CA VAL A 40 -8.51 12.41 -12.90
C VAL A 40 -7.81 11.09 -13.26
N HIS A 41 -6.60 10.87 -12.74
CA HIS A 41 -5.76 9.72 -13.03
C HIS A 41 -5.35 8.99 -11.74
N ASN A 42 -6.27 8.21 -11.17
CA ASN A 42 -6.05 7.52 -9.88
C ASN A 42 -4.76 6.67 -9.82
N PHE A 43 -4.36 6.05 -10.94
CA PHE A 43 -3.14 5.23 -11.01
C PHE A 43 -1.83 6.04 -10.89
N TYR A 44 -1.89 7.36 -11.00
CA TYR A 44 -0.69 8.22 -10.93
C TYR A 44 -0.31 8.58 -9.49
N SER A 45 -1.10 8.21 -8.47
CA SER A 45 -0.76 8.43 -7.07
C SER A 45 0.62 7.86 -6.73
N GLN A 46 0.93 6.64 -7.17
CA GLN A 46 2.23 6.00 -6.91
C GLN A 46 3.39 6.67 -7.63
N ALA A 47 3.16 7.22 -8.84
CA ALA A 47 4.19 7.87 -9.63
C ALA A 47 4.50 9.29 -9.14
N LEU A 48 3.47 10.01 -8.66
CA LEU A 48 3.59 11.38 -8.13
C LEU A 48 3.91 11.42 -6.64
N GLY A 49 3.87 10.25 -5.99
CA GLY A 49 4.09 10.09 -4.57
C GLY A 49 2.91 10.63 -3.75
N GLY A 50 1.68 10.51 -4.24
CA GLY A 50 0.45 10.87 -3.52
C GLY A 50 0.07 12.35 -3.54
N VAL A 51 -1.10 12.65 -2.99
CA VAL A 51 -1.62 14.00 -2.75
C VAL A 51 -0.92 14.58 -1.53
N LYS A 52 -0.19 15.69 -1.70
CA LYS A 52 0.60 16.30 -0.62
C LYS A 52 -0.16 17.46 0.01
N LEU A 53 -0.46 17.38 1.30
CA LEU A 53 -1.06 18.46 2.06
C LEU A 53 0.05 19.39 2.57
N GLN A 54 -0.02 20.65 2.18
CA GLN A 54 1.00 21.65 2.43
C GLN A 54 0.45 22.83 3.23
N VAL A 55 1.26 23.38 4.12
CA VAL A 55 1.00 24.61 4.86
C VAL A 55 2.17 25.57 4.74
N ARG A 56 1.98 26.81 5.17
CA ARG A 56 3.10 27.75 5.34
C ARG A 56 4.11 27.16 6.32
N ALA A 57 5.40 27.33 6.04
CA ALA A 57 6.46 26.79 6.90
C ALA A 57 6.35 27.23 8.37
N ASN A 58 5.81 28.43 8.63
CA ASN A 58 5.61 28.95 9.98
C ASN A 58 4.48 28.24 10.75
N ASP A 59 3.54 27.62 10.06
CA ASP A 59 2.36 26.98 10.65
C ASP A 59 2.49 25.46 10.71
N PHE A 60 3.65 24.92 10.29
CA PHE A 60 3.91 23.49 10.22
C PHE A 60 3.71 22.79 11.57
N GLU A 61 4.31 23.32 12.64
CA GLU A 61 4.24 22.71 13.98
C GLU A 61 2.80 22.69 14.50
N LYS A 62 2.06 23.80 14.33
CA LYS A 62 0.66 23.89 14.75
C LYS A 62 -0.24 22.97 13.94
N ALA A 63 0.01 22.86 12.64
CA ALA A 63 -0.78 21.99 11.78
C ALA A 63 -0.57 20.51 12.10
N ALA A 64 0.68 20.12 12.41
CA ALA A 64 0.99 18.77 12.89
C ALA A 64 0.30 18.47 14.23
N GLU A 65 0.30 19.43 15.16
CA GLU A 65 -0.39 19.30 16.46
C GLU A 65 -1.90 19.11 16.29
N ILE A 66 -2.54 19.86 15.40
CA ILE A 66 -3.99 19.76 15.15
C ILE A 66 -4.39 18.42 14.54
N LEU A 67 -3.57 17.88 13.65
CA LEU A 67 -3.82 16.57 13.06
C LEU A 67 -3.54 15.42 14.04
N GLY A 68 -3.02 15.72 15.24
CA GLY A 68 -2.69 14.73 16.25
C GLY A 68 -1.60 13.77 15.79
N GLU A 69 -0.79 14.20 14.82
CA GLU A 69 0.26 13.39 14.23
C GLU A 69 1.55 13.67 15.02
N SER A 70 2.03 12.67 15.77
CA SER A 70 3.43 12.67 16.18
C SER A 70 4.29 12.77 14.92
N VAL A 71 5.39 13.52 14.96
CA VAL A 71 6.35 13.63 13.86
C VAL A 71 7.08 12.28 13.74
N ASP A 72 6.35 11.26 13.33
CA ASP A 72 6.86 9.95 13.03
C ASP A 72 7.02 9.92 11.53
N LEU A 73 8.28 10.13 11.12
CA LEU A 73 8.75 9.89 9.76
C LEU A 73 8.65 8.38 9.49
N GLU A 74 7.44 7.87 9.35
CA GLU A 74 7.19 6.49 9.01
C GLU A 74 7.26 6.34 7.49
N LEU A 75 8.47 5.99 7.05
CA LEU A 75 8.67 5.22 5.84
C LEU A 75 7.66 4.07 5.82
N GLU A 76 6.60 4.21 5.03
CA GLU A 76 5.76 3.08 4.66
C GLU A 76 6.61 2.12 3.80
N THR A 77 7.35 1.25 4.48
CA THR A 77 7.72 -0.03 3.88
C THR A 77 6.41 -0.76 3.64
N ILE A 78 5.99 -0.78 2.38
CA ILE A 78 4.97 -1.68 1.85
C ILE A 78 5.35 -3.11 2.29
N ARG A 79 4.82 -3.54 3.43
CA ARG A 79 4.85 -4.94 3.88
C ARG A 79 3.56 -5.59 3.38
N ASP A 80 3.57 -5.90 2.09
CA ASP A 80 2.75 -6.97 1.53
C ASP A 80 3.22 -8.30 2.15
N ASP A 81 2.79 -8.62 3.38
CA ASP A 81 2.95 -9.99 3.92
C ASP A 81 1.98 -10.35 5.06
N TYR A 82 0.80 -9.74 5.11
CA TYR A 82 -0.31 -10.24 5.94
C TYR A 82 -1.13 -11.29 5.18
N PHE A 83 -0.51 -12.43 4.92
CA PHE A 83 -1.14 -13.71 4.54
C PHE A 83 -0.13 -14.80 4.95
N GLU A 84 -0.32 -15.67 5.93
CA GLU A 84 -1.53 -16.40 6.26
C GLU A 84 -1.31 -17.16 7.58
N SER A 85 -2.38 -17.20 8.36
CA SER A 85 -2.70 -18.19 9.38
C SER A 85 -2.25 -19.62 9.07
N SER A 86 -1.55 -20.22 10.04
CA SER A 86 -1.80 -21.57 10.59
C SER A 86 -1.95 -22.78 9.63
N ILE A 87 -1.38 -22.78 8.43
CA ILE A 87 -1.37 -23.99 7.59
C ILE A 87 -0.40 -25.00 8.21
N LYS A 88 -0.93 -26.05 8.84
CA LYS A 88 -0.15 -27.19 9.33
C LYS A 88 -0.16 -28.31 8.31
N CYS A 89 0.96 -29.01 8.17
CA CYS A 89 1.01 -30.18 7.31
C CYS A 89 0.07 -31.29 7.86
N PRO A 90 -0.83 -31.86 7.05
CA PRO A 90 -1.72 -32.94 7.49
C PRO A 90 -0.99 -34.25 7.82
N ASN A 91 0.25 -34.41 7.34
CA ASN A 91 1.04 -35.63 7.53
C ASN A 91 1.95 -35.59 8.77
N CYS A 92 2.49 -34.41 9.13
CA CYS A 92 3.45 -34.29 10.24
C CYS A 92 3.16 -33.15 11.23
N MET A 93 2.02 -32.46 11.07
CA MET A 93 1.56 -31.33 11.90
C MET A 93 2.54 -30.15 12.08
N SER A 94 3.67 -30.15 11.39
CA SER A 94 4.64 -29.05 11.46
C SER A 94 4.11 -27.82 10.73
N GLY A 95 4.35 -26.63 11.29
CA GLY A 95 4.09 -25.34 10.64
C GLY A 95 5.17 -24.92 9.64
N ASN A 96 6.22 -25.73 9.45
CA ASN A 96 7.29 -25.46 8.49
C ASN A 96 6.89 -25.89 7.07
N VAL A 97 5.92 -25.17 6.52
CA VAL A 97 5.37 -25.37 5.18
C VAL A 97 5.62 -24.12 4.33
N THR A 98 5.91 -24.31 3.05
CA THR A 98 6.01 -23.23 2.09
C THR A 98 4.97 -23.38 0.99
N VAL A 99 4.40 -22.27 0.56
CA VAL A 99 3.45 -22.23 -0.54
C VAL A 99 4.25 -22.05 -1.82
N LEU A 100 4.26 -23.06 -2.68
CA LEU A 100 4.86 -22.96 -4.01
C LEU A 100 3.96 -22.07 -4.87
N ARG A 101 4.34 -20.80 -5.01
CA ARG A 101 3.67 -19.86 -5.92
C ARG A 101 4.29 -20.00 -7.31
N ILE A 102 3.45 -20.15 -8.32
CA ILE A 102 3.91 -19.99 -9.70
C ILE A 102 4.37 -18.53 -9.88
N ASN A 103 5.51 -18.33 -10.53
CA ASN A 103 6.05 -16.99 -10.72
C ASN A 103 5.11 -16.19 -11.64
N ARG A 104 4.49 -15.13 -11.10
CA ARG A 104 3.47 -14.32 -11.77
C ARG A 104 3.97 -13.75 -13.10
N ILE A 105 5.26 -13.44 -13.21
CA ILE A 105 5.88 -12.87 -14.42
C ILE A 105 5.73 -13.83 -15.60
N TRP A 106 6.05 -15.11 -15.43
CA TRP A 106 5.93 -16.11 -16.50
C TRP A 106 4.47 -16.33 -16.93
N SER A 107 3.53 -16.29 -15.98
CA SER A 107 2.11 -16.37 -16.30
C SER A 107 1.63 -15.18 -17.14
N LEU A 108 2.13 -13.97 -16.89
CA LEU A 108 1.80 -12.78 -17.67
C LEU A 108 2.44 -12.79 -19.06
N VAL A 109 3.68 -13.28 -19.17
CA VAL A 109 4.37 -13.43 -20.46
C VAL A 109 3.61 -14.39 -21.37
N VAL A 110 3.15 -15.54 -20.87
CA VAL A 110 2.37 -16.50 -21.67
C VAL A 110 0.99 -15.95 -22.03
N LEU A 111 0.35 -15.21 -21.12
CA LEU A 111 -0.90 -14.50 -21.41
C LEU A 111 -0.71 -13.49 -22.57
N MET A 112 0.38 -12.71 -22.56
CA MET A 112 0.67 -11.73 -23.60
C MET A 112 0.96 -12.38 -24.95
N LEU A 113 1.70 -13.50 -24.97
CA LEU A 113 2.09 -14.18 -26.21
C LEU A 113 0.97 -15.02 -26.84
N VAL A 114 0.15 -15.68 -26.02
CA VAL A 114 -0.84 -16.67 -26.50
C VAL A 114 -2.27 -16.16 -26.37
N ALA A 115 -2.51 -15.03 -25.68
CA ALA A 115 -3.82 -14.45 -25.36
C ALA A 115 -4.81 -15.43 -24.70
N LEU A 116 -4.31 -16.56 -24.19
CA LEU A 116 -5.11 -17.60 -23.58
C LEU A 116 -5.09 -17.41 -22.05
N PRO A 117 -6.26 -17.22 -21.40
CA PRO A 117 -6.32 -17.19 -19.94
C PRO A 117 -5.99 -18.60 -19.41
N ILE A 118 -4.78 -18.75 -18.87
CA ILE A 118 -4.29 -20.02 -18.32
C ILE A 118 -5.10 -20.35 -17.05
N PRO A 119 -5.88 -21.44 -17.00
CA PRO A 119 -6.69 -21.80 -15.82
C PRO A 119 -5.88 -22.48 -14.71
N PHE A 120 -4.57 -22.25 -14.61
CA PHE A 120 -3.70 -22.95 -13.65
C PHE A 120 -3.67 -22.23 -12.28
N ARG A 121 -4.78 -22.34 -11.55
CA ARG A 121 -4.89 -21.95 -10.13
C ARG A 121 -4.54 -23.14 -9.23
N MET A 122 -3.29 -23.60 -9.26
CA MET A 122 -2.84 -24.72 -8.41
C MET A 122 -1.86 -24.20 -7.36
N ARG A 123 -2.35 -23.90 -6.14
CA ARG A 123 -1.51 -23.64 -4.98
C ARG A 123 -1.06 -24.99 -4.41
N LYS A 124 0.19 -25.37 -4.65
CA LYS A 124 0.80 -26.55 -4.03
C LYS A 124 1.55 -26.10 -2.77
N VAL A 125 1.35 -26.81 -1.66
CA VAL A 125 2.12 -26.60 -0.45
C VAL A 125 3.17 -27.69 -0.36
N HIS A 126 4.41 -27.29 -0.09
CA HIS A 126 5.51 -28.19 0.20
C HIS A 126 5.85 -28.14 1.68
N CYS A 127 5.91 -29.29 2.33
CA CYS A 127 6.36 -29.40 3.72
C CYS A 127 7.84 -29.80 3.75
N TYR A 128 8.69 -29.01 4.40
CA TYR A 128 10.12 -29.32 4.49
C TYR A 128 10.44 -30.50 5.41
N ASN A 129 9.58 -30.79 6.40
CA ASN A 129 9.85 -31.83 7.39
C ASN A 129 9.53 -33.26 6.89
N CYS A 130 8.40 -33.44 6.19
CA CYS A 130 7.98 -34.75 5.66
C CYS A 130 8.07 -34.87 4.13
N GLN A 131 8.55 -33.82 3.45
CA GLN A 131 8.67 -33.71 1.99
C GLN A 131 7.37 -33.95 1.19
N SER A 132 6.21 -34.04 1.86
CA SER A 132 4.93 -34.24 1.20
C SER A 132 4.46 -32.98 0.46
N GLN A 133 3.80 -33.19 -0.68
CA GLN A 133 3.14 -32.15 -1.45
C GLN A 133 1.63 -32.34 -1.35
N PHE A 134 0.92 -31.32 -0.86
CA PHE A 134 -0.54 -31.37 -0.76
C PHE A 134 -1.16 -30.07 -1.29
N LYS A 135 -2.41 -30.17 -1.76
CA LYS A 135 -3.19 -29.03 -2.24
C LYS A 135 -3.99 -28.45 -1.07
N ILE A 136 -3.96 -27.13 -0.89
CA ILE A 136 -4.94 -26.47 -0.02
C ILE A 136 -6.26 -26.46 -0.81
N LYS A 137 -7.32 -26.97 -0.21
CA LYS A 137 -8.66 -27.00 -0.81
C LYS A 137 -9.30 -25.61 -0.74
#